data_AF-A0A6P2FVE5-F1
#
_entry.id   AF-A0A6P2FVE5-F1
#
_cell.length_a   1.000
_cell.length_b   1.000
_cell.length_c   1.000
_cell.angle_alpha   90.00
_cell.angle_beta   90.00
_cell.angle_gamma   90.00
#
_symmetry.space_group_name_H-M   'P 1'
#
loop_
_entity.id
_entity.type
_entity.pdbx_description
1 polymer ?
#
loop_
_entity_poly.entity_id
_entity_poly.type
_entity_poly.pdbx_seq_one_letter_code
_entity_poly.pdbx_strand_id
1 'polypeptide(L)'
;MNANDTAAEAPYRLDEIEGILREAGLPYSRIGNHLRAELYALDAFYGIAYIVAAEEVFSFAGSQGEVEYARSQLWEHVCGKDHFEYSPKKNLYLFVVGPSELIDQPEYLVARAHIVNDDRNYAMKRVVTPAQAQLLLQNPFQPLVGAARAAERPELHLVREPYEQLGTTPEQLEASAGLTVGPILDYREAERRYDSPALVSRGDEFTDEVWDHVEVIFRRLMGLDYGLRRTVLGLCVTHRGNPHGAFMWQASRGERMAFAFAQFLAEAAKDVKPGLCLGVHDVLAAFDTLRQLVALDLLRDFAVATGASIQLRSAKQDFKRLAEAKFNLLKALPA
;
A
#
# COMPACT_ATOMS: atom_id res chain seq x y z
N MET A 1 -29.80 8.11 46.10
CA MET A 1 -29.98 7.50 44.76
C MET A 1 -28.88 8.06 43.88
N ASN A 2 -27.95 7.19 43.49
CA ASN A 2 -26.84 7.52 42.61
C ASN A 2 -27.36 7.73 41.19
N ALA A 3 -26.90 8.80 40.54
CA ALA A 3 -27.09 9.03 39.11
C ALA A 3 -25.73 8.92 38.38
N ASN A 4 -24.98 7.87 38.71
CA ASN A 4 -23.86 7.36 37.92
C ASN A 4 -24.30 6.00 37.37
N ASP A 5 -25.08 6.04 36.30
CA ASP A 5 -25.40 4.87 35.45
C ASP A 5 -25.78 5.38 34.06
N THR A 6 -24.93 6.22 33.47
CA THR A 6 -24.73 6.20 32.03
C THR A 6 -23.52 5.32 31.79
N ALA A 7 -23.77 4.01 31.68
CA ALA A 7 -22.81 3.06 31.19
C ALA A 7 -22.20 3.64 29.91
N ALA A 8 -20.87 3.80 29.95
CA ALA A 8 -20.05 4.16 28.82
C ALA A 8 -20.49 3.36 27.59
N GLU A 9 -20.78 4.06 26.49
CA GLU A 9 -21.02 3.44 25.19
C GLU A 9 -19.90 2.45 24.89
N ALA A 10 -20.29 1.28 24.38
CA ALA A 10 -19.47 0.08 24.32
C ALA A 10 -18.07 0.32 23.73
N PRO A 11 -17.01 -0.34 24.25
CA PRO A 11 -15.69 -0.30 23.63
C PRO A 11 -15.85 -0.79 22.18
N TYR A 12 -15.41 0.01 21.21
CA TYR A 12 -15.48 -0.33 19.80
C TYR A 12 -14.86 -1.72 19.60
N ARG A 13 -15.70 -2.67 19.21
CA ARG A 13 -15.31 -4.07 19.11
C ARG A 13 -14.76 -4.30 17.71
N LEU A 14 -13.60 -4.94 17.62
CA LEU A 14 -13.01 -5.41 16.36
C LEU A 14 -13.91 -6.42 15.59
N ASP A 15 -15.11 -6.71 16.08
CA ASP A 15 -16.11 -7.58 15.46
C ASP A 15 -16.46 -7.14 14.02
N GLU A 16 -16.47 -5.82 13.73
CA GLU A 16 -16.65 -5.31 12.36
C GLU A 16 -15.48 -5.72 11.45
N ILE A 17 -14.25 -5.61 11.95
CA ILE A 17 -13.06 -6.06 11.24
C ILE A 17 -13.06 -7.59 11.08
N GLU A 18 -13.50 -8.36 12.07
CA GLU A 18 -13.67 -9.81 11.93
C GLU A 18 -14.68 -10.18 10.84
N GLY A 19 -15.73 -9.36 10.68
CA GLY A 19 -16.67 -9.43 9.55
C GLY A 19 -15.95 -9.24 8.21
N ILE A 20 -15.20 -8.15 8.07
CA ILE A 20 -14.41 -7.84 6.87
C ILE A 20 -13.42 -8.98 6.53
N LEU A 21 -12.71 -9.50 7.54
CA LEU A 21 -11.74 -10.59 7.34
C LEU A 21 -12.43 -11.88 6.91
N ARG A 22 -13.61 -12.19 7.47
CA ARG A 22 -14.41 -13.37 7.10
C ARG A 22 -14.96 -13.26 5.69
N GLU A 23 -15.49 -12.10 5.31
CA GLU A 23 -15.99 -11.83 3.96
C GLU A 23 -14.87 -11.92 2.91
N ALA A 24 -13.67 -11.45 3.25
CA ALA A 24 -12.49 -11.56 2.40
C ALA A 24 -11.86 -12.98 2.39
N GLY A 25 -12.35 -13.91 3.21
CA GLY A 25 -11.79 -15.26 3.32
C GLY A 25 -10.36 -15.31 3.90
N LEU A 26 -9.93 -14.26 4.62
CA LEU A 26 -8.58 -14.17 5.14
C LEU A 26 -8.44 -14.95 6.46
N PRO A 27 -7.39 -15.77 6.65
CA PRO A 27 -7.13 -16.43 7.92
C PRO A 27 -6.80 -15.39 9.00
N TYR A 28 -7.45 -15.49 10.16
CA TYR A 28 -7.16 -14.63 11.30
C TYR A 28 -7.28 -15.34 12.64
N SER A 29 -6.67 -14.73 13.66
CA SER A 29 -6.76 -15.14 15.05
C SER A 29 -6.96 -13.92 15.93
N ARG A 30 -7.73 -14.09 17.01
CA ARG A 30 -7.99 -13.06 18.02
C ARG A 30 -7.23 -13.37 19.29
N ILE A 31 -6.53 -12.38 19.83
CA ILE A 31 -5.82 -12.45 21.10
C ILE A 31 -6.24 -11.22 21.90
N GLY A 32 -7.16 -11.39 22.85
CA GLY A 32 -7.75 -10.26 23.57
C GLY A 32 -8.47 -9.28 22.65
N ASN A 33 -8.03 -8.03 22.65
CA ASN A 33 -8.56 -6.93 21.82
C ASN A 33 -7.71 -6.67 20.57
N HIS A 34 -7.00 -7.70 20.09
CA HIS A 34 -6.15 -7.61 18.92
C HIS A 34 -6.49 -8.73 17.95
N LEU A 35 -6.37 -8.43 16.65
CA LEU A 35 -6.45 -9.41 15.58
C LEU A 35 -5.09 -9.53 14.90
N ARG A 36 -4.73 -10.77 14.56
CA ARG A 36 -3.65 -11.08 13.64
C ARG A 36 -4.26 -11.76 12.42
N ALA A 37 -4.20 -11.10 11.27
CA ALA A 37 -4.65 -11.62 10.00
C ALA A 37 -3.46 -11.93 9.08
N GLU A 38 -3.55 -13.02 8.34
CA GLU A 38 -2.61 -13.34 7.27
C GLU A 38 -3.16 -12.83 5.94
N LEU A 39 -2.32 -12.13 5.18
CA LEU A 39 -2.71 -11.50 3.94
C LEU A 39 -2.31 -12.38 2.77
N TYR A 40 -3.29 -12.66 1.91
CA TYR A 40 -3.14 -13.51 0.74
C TYR A 40 -3.59 -12.77 -0.51
N ALA A 41 -2.89 -12.99 -1.62
CA ALA A 41 -3.42 -12.69 -2.93
C ALA A 41 -3.62 -14.01 -3.69
N LEU A 42 -4.88 -14.33 -4.04
CA LEU A 42 -5.24 -15.67 -4.49
C LEU A 42 -4.86 -16.69 -3.41
N ASP A 43 -3.86 -17.52 -3.68
CA ASP A 43 -3.31 -18.54 -2.79
C ASP A 43 -1.92 -18.19 -2.22
N ALA A 44 -1.35 -17.04 -2.60
CA ALA A 44 -0.02 -16.64 -2.17
C ALA A 44 -0.05 -15.70 -0.96
N PHE A 45 0.53 -16.17 0.15
CA PHE A 45 0.80 -15.35 1.33
C PHE A 45 1.75 -14.21 0.97
N TYR A 46 1.48 -12.99 1.45
CA TYR A 46 2.41 -11.88 1.23
C TYR A 46 2.69 -11.03 2.47
N GLY A 47 1.93 -11.17 3.56
CA GLY A 47 2.15 -10.41 4.77
C GLY A 47 1.24 -10.77 5.94
N ILE A 48 1.43 -10.07 7.05
CA ILE A 48 0.61 -10.20 8.27
C ILE A 48 0.11 -8.83 8.68
N ALA A 49 -1.18 -8.70 8.94
CA ALA A 49 -1.78 -7.51 9.54
C ALA A 49 -2.11 -7.73 11.01
N TYR A 50 -1.51 -6.90 11.85
CA TYR A 50 -1.88 -6.71 13.24
C TYR A 50 -2.90 -5.57 13.32
N ILE A 51 -4.03 -5.82 13.98
CA ILE A 51 -5.15 -4.89 14.03
C ILE A 51 -5.55 -4.69 15.49
N VAL A 52 -5.64 -3.43 15.90
CA VAL A 52 -5.90 -3.03 17.29
C VAL A 52 -6.94 -1.92 17.31
N ALA A 53 -7.81 -1.90 18.33
CA ALA A 53 -8.79 -0.83 18.50
C ALA A 53 -8.11 0.50 18.88
N ALA A 54 -8.54 1.59 18.26
CA ALA A 54 -7.98 2.92 18.51
C ALA A 54 -8.23 3.40 19.94
N GLU A 55 -9.38 3.06 20.53
CA GLU A 55 -9.75 3.36 21.91
C GLU A 55 -8.74 2.78 22.89
N GLU A 56 -8.28 1.55 22.65
CA GLU A 56 -7.28 0.92 23.50
C GLU A 56 -5.95 1.67 23.41
N VAL A 57 -5.49 1.96 22.19
CA VAL A 57 -4.23 2.69 21.97
C VAL A 57 -4.27 4.12 22.52
N PHE A 58 -5.41 4.80 22.35
CA PHE A 58 -5.59 6.20 22.75
C PHE A 58 -6.03 6.38 24.20
N SER A 59 -6.57 5.36 24.87
CA SER A 59 -6.89 5.40 26.30
C SER A 59 -5.65 5.66 27.17
N PHE A 60 -4.46 5.36 26.66
CA PHE A 60 -3.18 5.64 27.31
C PHE A 60 -2.62 7.04 27.02
N ALA A 61 -3.29 7.86 26.20
CA ALA A 61 -2.78 9.15 25.74
C ALA A 61 -3.04 10.32 26.73
N GLY A 62 -2.85 10.10 28.03
CA GLY A 62 -3.00 11.11 29.08
C GLY A 62 -1.84 12.12 29.16
N SER A 63 -0.66 11.75 28.65
CA SER A 63 0.53 12.61 28.56
C SER A 63 1.57 12.00 27.61
N GLN A 64 2.52 12.80 27.08
CA GLN A 64 3.55 12.32 26.13
C GLN A 64 4.35 11.10 26.64
N GLY A 65 4.58 11.00 27.96
CA GLY A 65 5.30 9.87 28.56
C GLY A 65 4.47 8.58 28.65
N GLU A 66 3.14 8.69 28.79
CA GLU A 66 2.25 7.53 28.88
C GLU A 66 1.98 6.91 27.51
N VAL A 67 1.94 7.74 26.45
CA VAL A 67 1.88 7.26 25.06
C VAL A 67 3.09 6.39 24.73
N GLU A 68 4.29 6.79 25.16
CA GLU A 68 5.53 6.06 24.85
C GLU A 68 5.63 4.72 25.60
N TYR A 69 5.17 4.68 26.85
CA TYR A 69 5.12 3.46 27.67
C TYR A 69 4.05 2.48 27.20
N ALA A 70 2.82 2.95 26.97
CA ALA A 70 1.74 2.12 26.44
C ALA A 70 2.08 1.60 25.04
N ARG A 71 2.78 2.40 24.24
CA ARG A 71 3.33 1.99 22.95
C ARG A 71 4.31 0.83 23.08
N SER A 72 5.31 0.92 23.97
CA SER A 72 6.26 -0.17 24.22
C SER A 72 5.55 -1.46 24.66
N GLN A 73 4.63 -1.36 25.62
CA GLN A 73 3.87 -2.51 26.11
C GLN A 73 2.95 -3.10 25.03
N LEU A 74 2.25 -2.27 24.26
CA LEU A 74 1.37 -2.71 23.18
C LEU A 74 2.18 -3.36 22.04
N TRP A 75 3.36 -2.84 21.70
CA TRP A 75 4.23 -3.47 20.70
C TRP A 75 4.81 -4.80 21.18
N GLU A 76 5.26 -4.88 22.42
CA GLU A 76 5.71 -6.14 23.01
C GLU A 76 4.57 -7.15 23.15
N HIS A 77 3.34 -6.71 23.44
CA HIS A 77 2.21 -7.60 23.64
C HIS A 77 1.56 -8.06 22.32
N VAL A 78 1.30 -7.13 21.40
CA VAL A 78 0.66 -7.40 20.09
C VAL A 78 1.62 -8.14 19.17
N CYS A 79 2.91 -7.78 19.22
CA CYS A 79 3.90 -8.23 18.25
C CYS A 79 4.98 -9.11 18.87
N GLY A 80 4.86 -9.48 20.15
CA GLY A 80 5.93 -10.07 20.97
C GLY A 80 6.58 -11.34 20.45
N LYS A 81 5.89 -12.17 19.64
CA LYS A 81 6.53 -13.32 19.00
C LYS A 81 7.21 -13.00 17.67
N ASP A 82 6.82 -11.90 17.05
CA ASP A 82 7.33 -11.43 15.75
C ASP A 82 8.27 -10.21 15.86
N HIS A 83 8.59 -9.77 17.09
CA HIS A 83 9.46 -8.66 17.48
C HIS A 83 9.82 -7.69 16.34
N PHE A 84 8.98 -6.67 16.14
CA PHE A 84 9.22 -5.56 15.20
C PHE A 84 10.61 -4.92 15.33
N GLU A 85 11.20 -4.94 16.54
CA GLU A 85 12.46 -4.26 16.86
C GLU A 85 13.70 -5.13 16.63
N TYR A 86 13.59 -6.46 16.67
CA TYR A 86 14.73 -7.38 16.57
C TYR A 86 14.84 -8.06 15.20
N SER A 87 13.74 -8.13 14.45
CA SER A 87 13.74 -8.54 13.06
C SER A 87 12.67 -7.73 12.35
N PRO A 88 13.01 -6.59 11.70
CA PRO A 88 12.03 -5.81 10.94
C PRO A 88 11.54 -6.67 9.78
N LYS A 89 10.48 -7.45 10.02
CA LYS A 89 9.78 -8.20 8.98
C LYS A 89 9.04 -7.15 8.15
N LYS A 90 9.60 -6.85 6.98
CA LYS A 90 9.18 -5.73 6.10
C LYS A 90 7.80 -5.89 5.44
N ASN A 91 7.07 -6.96 5.79
CA ASN A 91 5.71 -7.28 5.32
C ASN A 91 4.72 -7.39 6.49
N LEU A 92 5.02 -6.69 7.60
CA LEU A 92 4.11 -6.52 8.72
C LEU A 92 3.35 -5.21 8.59
N TYR A 93 2.05 -5.30 8.79
CA TYR A 93 1.11 -4.20 8.76
C TYR A 93 0.55 -4.01 10.17
N LEU A 94 0.43 -2.76 10.59
CA LEU A 94 -0.24 -2.42 11.85
C LEU A 94 -1.36 -1.43 11.55
N PHE A 95 -2.58 -1.83 11.84
CA PHE A 95 -3.77 -1.01 11.70
C PHE A 95 -4.37 -0.73 13.06
N VAL A 96 -4.32 0.54 13.46
CA VAL A 96 -5.07 1.06 14.60
C VAL A 96 -6.41 1.52 14.05
N VAL A 97 -7.48 0.81 14.38
CA VAL A 97 -8.80 0.97 13.78
C VAL A 97 -9.75 1.62 14.76
N GLY A 98 -10.41 2.70 14.34
CA GLY A 98 -11.46 3.33 15.14
C GLY A 98 -12.41 4.17 14.28
N PRO A 99 -13.52 4.64 14.87
CA PRO A 99 -14.48 5.49 14.17
C PRO A 99 -13.84 6.85 13.81
N SER A 100 -14.33 7.48 12.73
CA SER A 100 -13.85 8.80 12.27
C SER A 100 -13.92 9.85 13.39
N GLU A 101 -14.99 9.80 14.19
CA GLU A 101 -15.28 10.70 15.29
C GLU A 101 -14.23 10.64 16.38
N LEU A 102 -13.52 9.52 16.52
CA LEU A 102 -12.42 9.35 17.47
C LEU A 102 -11.09 9.72 16.82
N ILE A 103 -10.76 9.11 15.67
CA ILE A 103 -9.41 9.22 15.10
C ILE A 103 -9.11 10.61 14.51
N ASP A 104 -10.15 11.43 14.28
CA ASP A 104 -10.02 12.79 13.76
C ASP A 104 -10.06 13.88 14.83
N GLN A 105 -10.19 13.51 16.12
CA GLN A 105 -10.18 14.50 17.19
C GLN A 105 -8.80 15.16 17.32
N PRO A 106 -8.73 16.50 17.53
CA PRO A 106 -7.48 17.23 17.64
C PRO A 106 -6.49 16.66 18.68
N GLU A 107 -7.01 16.20 19.83
CA GLU A 107 -6.22 15.59 20.91
C GLU A 107 -5.45 14.34 20.48
N TYR A 108 -5.95 13.57 19.51
CA TYR A 108 -5.31 12.35 19.03
C TYR A 108 -4.44 12.55 17.79
N LEU A 109 -4.41 13.75 17.20
CA LEU A 109 -3.55 14.03 16.04
C LEU A 109 -2.06 13.84 16.35
N VAL A 110 -1.64 14.21 17.57
CA VAL A 110 -0.26 14.04 18.03
C VAL A 110 0.07 12.56 18.21
N ALA A 111 -0.81 11.80 18.88
CA ALA A 111 -0.66 10.35 19.06
C ALA A 111 -0.63 9.62 17.71
N ARG A 112 -1.54 9.96 16.79
CA ARG A 112 -1.55 9.48 15.40
C ARG A 112 -0.24 9.78 14.68
N ALA A 113 0.26 11.00 14.79
CA ALA A 113 1.53 11.38 14.19
C ALA A 113 2.70 10.56 14.76
N HIS A 114 2.72 10.29 16.07
CA HIS A 114 3.76 9.43 16.67
C HIS A 114 3.66 7.96 16.23
N ILE A 115 2.45 7.41 16.07
CA ILE A 115 2.25 6.05 15.58
C ILE A 115 2.71 5.93 14.12
N VAL A 116 2.35 6.89 13.27
CA VAL A 116 2.59 6.85 11.81
C VAL A 116 4.01 7.28 11.45
N ASN A 117 4.58 8.29 12.12
CA ASN A 117 5.86 8.88 11.72
C ASN A 117 7.07 8.20 12.36
N ASP A 118 6.91 7.37 13.42
CA ASP A 118 8.03 6.62 14.02
C ASP A 118 8.31 5.30 13.29
N ASP A 119 8.38 5.38 11.96
CA ASP A 119 8.49 4.24 11.06
C ASP A 119 9.94 3.73 10.92
N ARG A 120 10.66 3.66 12.06
CA ARG A 120 12.05 3.19 12.13
C ARG A 120 12.21 1.71 11.74
N ASN A 121 11.10 0.96 11.67
CA ASN A 121 11.09 -0.49 11.46
C ASN A 121 10.57 -0.92 10.08
N TYR A 122 10.33 0.01 9.15
CA TYR A 122 9.82 -0.28 7.80
C TYR A 122 8.50 -1.06 7.79
N ALA A 123 7.64 -0.76 8.75
CA ALA A 123 6.38 -1.42 9.01
C ALA A 123 5.24 -0.50 8.63
N MET A 124 4.27 -0.94 7.83
CA MET A 124 3.19 -0.04 7.46
C MET A 124 2.24 0.15 8.64
N LYS A 125 2.45 1.21 9.43
CA LYS A 125 1.61 1.63 10.55
C LYS A 125 0.59 2.64 10.07
N ARG A 126 -0.69 2.40 10.30
CA ARG A 126 -1.78 3.31 9.91
C ARG A 126 -2.82 3.39 11.01
N VAL A 127 -3.33 4.60 11.26
CA VAL A 127 -4.57 4.83 12.00
C VAL A 127 -5.67 5.02 10.96
N VAL A 128 -6.70 4.19 11.00
CA VAL A 128 -7.69 4.07 9.92
C VAL A 128 -9.10 3.86 10.45
N THR A 129 -10.09 4.19 9.63
CA THR A 129 -11.47 3.76 9.83
C THR A 129 -11.67 2.30 9.41
N PRO A 130 -12.79 1.66 9.76
CA PRO A 130 -13.09 0.28 9.33
C PRO A 130 -13.18 0.15 7.81
N ALA A 131 -13.84 1.11 7.14
CA ALA A 131 -13.91 1.16 5.67
C ALA A 131 -12.52 1.32 5.04
N GLN A 132 -11.65 2.11 5.65
CA GLN A 132 -10.25 2.23 5.22
C GLN A 132 -9.45 0.95 5.48
N ALA A 133 -9.69 0.26 6.59
CA ALA A 133 -9.06 -1.03 6.89
C ALA A 133 -9.47 -2.09 5.87
N GLN A 134 -10.75 -2.16 5.50
CA GLN A 134 -11.23 -3.02 4.41
C GLN A 134 -10.45 -2.78 3.12
N LEU A 135 -10.27 -1.51 2.75
CA LEU A 135 -9.47 -1.16 1.57
C LEU A 135 -8.02 -1.60 1.71
N LEU A 136 -7.39 -1.58 2.89
CA LEU A 136 -5.98 -1.97 3.07
C LEU A 136 -5.76 -3.48 3.21
N LEU A 137 -6.75 -4.22 3.71
CA LEU A 137 -6.65 -5.66 3.97
C LEU A 137 -6.78 -6.51 2.71
N GLN A 138 -7.33 -5.96 1.64
CA GLN A 138 -7.46 -6.63 0.35
C GLN A 138 -6.21 -6.42 -0.51
N ASN A 139 -5.95 -7.26 -1.50
CA ASN A 139 -4.96 -6.97 -2.53
C ASN A 139 -5.65 -6.17 -3.65
N PRO A 140 -5.14 -4.98 -4.03
CA PRO A 140 -5.86 -4.08 -4.91
C PRO A 140 -5.84 -4.53 -6.38
N PHE A 141 -5.20 -5.64 -6.73
CA PHE A 141 -5.11 -6.14 -8.10
C PHE A 141 -5.97 -7.38 -8.35
N GLN A 142 -6.46 -8.04 -7.30
CA GLN A 142 -7.24 -9.29 -7.41
C GLN A 142 -8.42 -9.22 -8.39
N PRO A 143 -9.25 -8.16 -8.41
CA PRO A 143 -10.41 -8.14 -9.30
C PRO A 143 -10.06 -8.03 -10.79
N LEU A 144 -8.90 -7.44 -11.12
CA LEU A 144 -8.46 -7.25 -12.51
C LEU A 144 -7.76 -8.47 -13.11
N VAL A 145 -7.28 -9.38 -12.27
CA VAL A 145 -6.57 -10.58 -12.73
C VAL A 145 -7.60 -11.68 -12.97
N GLY A 146 -7.68 -12.18 -14.20
CA GLY A 146 -8.50 -13.36 -14.50
C GLY A 146 -8.09 -14.57 -13.63
N ALA A 147 -8.96 -15.58 -13.52
CA ALA A 147 -8.77 -16.72 -12.60
C ALA A 147 -7.47 -17.56 -12.80
N ALA A 148 -6.68 -17.29 -13.84
CA ALA A 148 -5.44 -18.00 -14.14
C ALA A 148 -4.21 -17.21 -13.67
N ARG A 149 -3.62 -17.65 -12.56
CA ARG A 149 -2.28 -17.23 -12.12
C ARG A 149 -1.23 -17.78 -13.09
N ALA A 150 -0.15 -17.03 -13.36
CA ALA A 150 1.05 -17.64 -13.92
C ALA A 150 1.60 -18.66 -12.89
N ALA A 151 1.87 -19.90 -13.33
CA ALA A 151 2.38 -20.96 -12.44
C ALA A 151 3.79 -20.68 -11.89
N GLU A 152 4.46 -19.66 -12.43
CA GLU A 152 5.83 -19.30 -12.08
C GLU A 152 5.87 -18.30 -10.93
N ARG A 153 6.93 -18.40 -10.12
CA ARG A 153 7.13 -17.48 -8.99
C ARG A 153 7.60 -16.13 -9.51
N PRO A 154 6.99 -15.02 -9.07
CA PRO A 154 7.42 -13.69 -9.47
C PRO A 154 8.85 -13.42 -8.97
N GLU A 155 9.68 -12.84 -9.84
CA GLU A 155 11.06 -12.46 -9.51
C GLU A 155 11.26 -10.95 -9.48
N LEU A 156 12.25 -10.50 -8.69
CA LEU A 156 12.73 -9.12 -8.71
C LEU A 156 14.08 -9.05 -9.44
N HIS A 157 14.13 -8.30 -10.53
CA HIS A 157 15.33 -8.02 -11.30
C HIS A 157 15.80 -6.59 -11.03
N LEU A 158 16.91 -6.44 -10.30
CA LEU A 158 17.51 -5.13 -10.08
C LEU A 158 18.47 -4.74 -11.20
N VAL A 159 18.20 -3.63 -11.86
CA VAL A 159 19.10 -3.06 -12.87
C VAL A 159 20.20 -2.27 -12.16
N ARG A 160 21.46 -2.71 -12.31
CA ARG A 160 22.62 -2.16 -11.59
C ARG A 160 23.36 -1.04 -12.33
N GLU A 161 23.25 -0.99 -13.64
CA GLU A 161 24.00 -0.05 -14.49
C GLU A 161 23.08 1.04 -15.11
N PRO A 162 23.63 2.24 -15.41
CA PRO A 162 22.91 3.25 -16.18
C PRO A 162 22.62 2.70 -17.58
N TYR A 163 21.43 2.99 -18.11
CA TYR A 163 20.94 2.48 -19.41
C TYR A 163 21.87 2.77 -20.59
N GLU A 164 22.82 3.70 -20.42
CA GLU A 164 23.81 4.09 -21.42
C GLU A 164 25.02 3.14 -21.50
N GLN A 165 25.21 2.24 -20.54
CA GLN A 165 26.34 1.29 -20.49
C GLN A 165 25.91 -0.19 -20.58
N LEU A 166 24.62 -0.48 -20.45
CA LEU A 166 24.10 -1.83 -20.62
C LEU A 166 23.93 -2.16 -22.09
N GLY A 167 24.78 -3.04 -22.59
CA GLY A 167 24.51 -3.81 -23.80
C GLY A 167 23.25 -4.69 -23.68
N THR A 168 22.65 -4.84 -22.49
CA THR A 168 21.37 -5.53 -22.29
C THR A 168 20.19 -4.63 -22.61
N THR A 169 19.80 -4.67 -23.88
CA THR A 169 18.48 -4.22 -24.32
C THR A 169 17.37 -5.07 -23.65
N PRO A 170 16.12 -4.60 -23.61
CA PRO A 170 14.95 -5.43 -23.27
C PRO A 170 15.00 -6.81 -23.93
N GLU A 171 15.44 -6.88 -25.20
CA GLU A 171 15.58 -8.13 -25.96
C GLU A 171 16.58 -9.13 -25.32
N GLN A 172 17.59 -8.68 -24.57
CA GLN A 172 18.53 -9.57 -23.88
C GLN A 172 17.99 -10.15 -22.56
N LEU A 173 17.05 -9.45 -21.91
CA LEU A 173 16.28 -10.01 -20.79
C LEU A 173 15.27 -11.05 -21.28
N GLU A 174 14.65 -10.78 -22.43
CA GLU A 174 13.76 -11.74 -23.08
C GLU A 174 14.50 -13.03 -23.45
N ALA A 175 15.72 -12.89 -24.00
CA ALA A 175 16.53 -14.02 -24.44
C ALA A 175 17.16 -14.85 -23.29
N SER A 176 17.41 -14.26 -22.11
CA SER A 176 18.14 -14.94 -21.01
C SER A 176 17.24 -15.59 -19.95
N ALA A 177 15.98 -15.13 -19.82
CA ALA A 177 15.08 -15.59 -18.77
C ALA A 177 13.75 -16.18 -19.29
N GLY A 178 13.47 -16.14 -20.61
CA GLY A 178 12.16 -16.53 -21.14
C GLY A 178 11.03 -15.59 -20.74
N LEU A 179 11.37 -14.41 -20.19
CA LEU A 179 10.42 -13.38 -19.76
C LEU A 179 9.99 -12.55 -20.97
N THR A 180 8.73 -12.14 -21.02
CA THR A 180 8.29 -11.11 -21.97
C THR A 180 8.45 -9.76 -21.30
N VAL A 181 9.31 -8.88 -21.84
CA VAL A 181 9.45 -7.53 -21.26
C VAL A 181 8.16 -6.76 -21.53
N GLY A 182 7.48 -6.46 -20.43
CA GLY A 182 6.22 -5.74 -20.41
C GLY A 182 6.40 -4.24 -20.54
N PRO A 183 5.33 -3.47 -20.26
CA PRO A 183 5.41 -2.02 -20.30
C PRO A 183 6.38 -1.50 -19.23
N ILE A 184 7.02 -0.36 -19.52
CA ILE A 184 8.02 0.27 -18.66
C ILE A 184 7.50 1.64 -18.24
N LEU A 185 7.47 1.90 -16.94
CA LEU A 185 7.20 3.21 -16.37
C LEU A 185 8.52 3.92 -16.04
N ASP A 186 8.90 4.89 -16.88
CA ASP A 186 9.95 5.86 -16.60
C ASP A 186 9.36 7.28 -16.45
N TYR A 187 10.20 8.28 -16.20
CA TYR A 187 9.74 9.67 -16.03
C TYR A 187 9.00 10.23 -17.25
N ARG A 188 9.40 9.84 -18.47
CA ARG A 188 8.80 10.35 -19.71
C ARG A 188 7.43 9.72 -19.94
N GLU A 189 7.30 8.42 -19.68
CA GLU A 189 6.02 7.72 -19.71
C GLU A 189 5.08 8.26 -18.62
N ALA A 190 5.59 8.50 -17.40
CA ALA A 190 4.78 9.07 -16.33
C ALA A 190 4.27 10.49 -16.69
N GLU A 191 5.12 11.35 -17.24
CA GLU A 191 4.72 12.68 -17.71
C GLU A 191 3.62 12.61 -18.78
N ARG A 192 3.76 11.70 -19.75
CA ARG A 192 2.73 11.46 -20.78
C ARG A 192 1.40 10.98 -20.21
N ARG A 193 1.37 10.38 -19.03
CA ARG A 193 0.14 9.88 -18.39
C ARG A 193 -0.67 10.99 -17.72
N TYR A 194 -0.02 12.01 -17.19
CA TYR A 194 -0.70 13.11 -16.48
C TYR A 194 -0.73 14.46 -17.22
N ASP A 195 -0.23 14.53 -18.45
CA ASP A 195 -0.26 15.78 -19.22
C ASP A 195 -1.68 16.12 -19.73
N SER A 196 -2.08 17.37 -19.48
CA SER A 196 -3.48 17.80 -19.32
C SER A 196 -4.42 17.73 -20.54
N PRO A 197 -3.99 17.83 -21.81
CA PRO A 197 -4.94 17.73 -22.93
C PRO A 197 -5.47 16.31 -23.14
N ALA A 198 -4.71 15.28 -22.72
CA ALA A 198 -5.04 13.88 -22.93
C ALA A 198 -5.81 13.24 -21.77
N LEU A 199 -5.83 13.86 -20.58
CA LEU A 199 -6.47 13.28 -19.39
C LEU A 199 -8.01 13.32 -19.43
N VAL A 200 -8.59 14.36 -20.02
CA VAL A 200 -10.05 14.48 -20.18
C VAL A 200 -10.54 13.42 -21.17
N SER A 201 -9.84 13.23 -22.28
CA SER A 201 -10.16 12.23 -23.30
C SER A 201 -9.83 10.80 -22.89
N ARG A 202 -8.72 10.57 -22.16
CA ARG A 202 -8.36 9.24 -21.63
C ARG A 202 -9.21 8.80 -20.43
N GLY A 203 -9.75 9.75 -19.67
CA GLY A 203 -10.67 9.45 -18.57
C GLY A 203 -11.93 8.69 -19.02
N ASP A 204 -12.33 8.93 -20.28
CA ASP A 204 -13.43 8.24 -20.95
C ASP A 204 -13.00 6.92 -21.63
N GLU A 205 -11.69 6.69 -21.80
CA GLU A 205 -11.13 5.44 -22.36
C GLU A 205 -10.98 4.35 -21.30
N PHE A 206 -10.97 4.70 -20.00
CA PHE A 206 -10.98 3.71 -18.93
C PHE A 206 -12.36 3.12 -18.73
N THR A 207 -12.43 1.79 -18.68
CA THR A 207 -13.56 1.12 -18.06
C THR A 207 -13.63 1.53 -16.59
N ASP A 208 -14.84 1.75 -16.05
CA ASP A 208 -15.02 2.16 -14.63
C ASP A 208 -14.27 1.24 -13.66
N GLU A 209 -14.19 -0.05 -13.98
CA GLU A 209 -13.40 -1.02 -13.23
C GLU A 209 -11.91 -0.65 -13.11
N VAL A 210 -11.26 -0.22 -14.19
CA VAL A 210 -9.83 0.19 -14.15
C VAL A 210 -9.71 1.47 -13.35
N TRP A 211 -10.67 2.38 -13.49
CA TRP A 211 -10.69 3.64 -12.74
C TRP A 211 -10.75 3.42 -11.23
N ASP A 212 -11.63 2.53 -10.76
CA ASP A 212 -11.76 2.20 -9.34
C ASP A 212 -10.42 1.67 -8.79
N HIS A 213 -9.71 0.86 -9.58
CA HIS A 213 -8.39 0.35 -9.21
C HIS A 213 -7.33 1.44 -9.17
N VAL A 214 -7.34 2.36 -10.14
CA VAL A 214 -6.45 3.54 -10.12
C VAL A 214 -6.67 4.34 -8.84
N GLU A 215 -7.92 4.60 -8.47
CA GLU A 215 -8.23 5.32 -7.24
C GLU A 215 -7.75 4.58 -5.99
N VAL A 216 -8.02 3.27 -5.89
CA VAL A 216 -7.57 2.44 -4.75
C VAL A 216 -6.04 2.46 -4.62
N ILE A 217 -5.31 2.23 -5.71
CA ILE A 217 -3.84 2.21 -5.72
C ILE A 217 -3.29 3.60 -5.36
N PHE A 218 -3.87 4.65 -5.93
CA PHE A 218 -3.49 6.03 -5.65
C PHE A 218 -3.68 6.38 -4.16
N ARG A 219 -4.82 6.03 -3.58
CA ARG A 219 -5.13 6.29 -2.16
C ARG A 219 -4.21 5.50 -1.23
N ARG A 220 -3.84 4.26 -1.58
CA ARG A 220 -2.83 3.51 -0.81
C ARG A 220 -1.48 4.22 -0.83
N LEU A 221 -1.03 4.64 -2.02
CA LEU A 221 0.26 5.29 -2.20
C LEU A 221 0.35 6.66 -1.52
N MET A 222 -0.67 7.50 -1.69
CA MET A 222 -0.65 8.88 -1.18
C MET A 222 -1.12 9.02 0.27
N GLY A 223 -1.91 8.07 0.73
CA GLY A 223 -2.61 8.09 2.01
C GLY A 223 -4.12 8.11 1.82
N LEU A 224 -4.86 7.44 2.71
CA LEU A 224 -6.29 7.19 2.55
C LEU A 224 -7.19 8.44 2.64
N ASP A 225 -6.60 9.55 3.12
CA ASP A 225 -7.20 10.89 3.13
C ASP A 225 -7.11 11.59 1.75
N TYR A 226 -6.41 11.01 0.78
CA TYR A 226 -6.41 11.44 -0.62
C TYR A 226 -7.55 10.77 -1.40
N GLY A 227 -7.87 11.33 -2.56
CA GLY A 227 -8.81 10.78 -3.54
C GLY A 227 -8.60 11.39 -4.92
N LEU A 228 -9.25 10.79 -5.92
CA LEU A 228 -9.27 11.28 -7.30
C LEU A 228 -10.70 11.65 -7.67
N ARG A 229 -10.87 12.73 -8.44
CA ARG A 229 -12.20 13.17 -8.90
C ARG A 229 -12.17 13.51 -10.39
N ARG A 230 -12.96 12.79 -11.17
CA ARG A 230 -13.22 13.10 -12.58
C ARG A 230 -14.23 14.26 -12.66
N THR A 231 -13.94 15.28 -13.46
CA THR A 231 -14.83 16.43 -13.70
C THR A 231 -14.86 16.74 -15.20
N VAL A 232 -15.85 17.54 -15.63
CA VAL A 232 -15.91 18.03 -17.02
C VAL A 232 -14.70 18.86 -17.45
N LEU A 233 -13.96 19.41 -16.47
CA LEU A 233 -12.74 20.21 -16.70
C LEU A 233 -11.46 19.37 -16.61
N GLY A 234 -11.58 18.08 -16.28
CA GLY A 234 -10.47 17.14 -16.13
C GLY A 234 -10.39 16.52 -14.75
N LEU A 235 -9.22 15.93 -14.50
CA LEU A 235 -8.94 15.16 -13.29
C LEU A 235 -8.39 16.05 -12.18
N CYS A 236 -8.94 15.88 -10.97
CA CYS A 236 -8.48 16.52 -9.76
C CYS A 236 -7.98 15.51 -8.73
N VAL A 237 -6.92 15.90 -8.03
CA VAL A 237 -6.49 15.26 -6.78
C VAL A 237 -7.14 15.98 -5.62
N THR A 238 -7.78 15.23 -4.73
CA THR A 238 -8.42 15.76 -3.51
C THR A 238 -7.70 15.22 -2.30
N HIS A 239 -7.66 16.00 -1.22
CA HIS A 239 -7.23 15.51 0.09
C HIS A 239 -7.94 16.29 1.19
N ARG A 240 -7.88 15.83 2.45
CA ARG A 240 -8.56 16.46 3.60
C ARG A 240 -8.36 17.99 3.69
N GLY A 241 -7.15 18.48 3.41
CA GLY A 241 -6.81 19.91 3.43
C GLY A 241 -7.24 20.70 2.18
N ASN A 242 -7.66 20.02 1.12
CA ASN A 242 -8.16 20.63 -0.12
C ASN A 242 -9.32 19.79 -0.70
N PRO A 243 -10.53 19.90 -0.13
CA PRO A 243 -11.68 19.09 -0.55
C PRO A 243 -12.22 19.47 -1.94
N HIS A 244 -11.92 20.69 -2.40
CA HIS A 244 -12.25 21.16 -3.74
C HIS A 244 -11.34 20.56 -4.82
N GLY A 245 -10.17 20.08 -4.40
CA GLY A 245 -9.18 19.41 -5.23
C GLY A 245 -8.30 20.37 -6.02
N ALA A 246 -7.12 19.88 -6.39
CA ALA A 246 -6.22 20.53 -7.33
C ALA A 246 -6.26 19.76 -8.65
N PHE A 247 -6.44 20.46 -9.77
CA PHE A 247 -6.32 19.82 -11.08
C PHE A 247 -4.90 19.29 -11.30
N MET A 248 -4.73 18.29 -12.16
CA MET A 248 -3.41 17.65 -12.36
C MET A 248 -2.28 18.64 -12.72
N TRP A 249 -2.58 19.69 -13.50
CA TRP A 249 -1.61 20.74 -13.82
C TRP A 249 -1.23 21.62 -12.60
N GLN A 250 -2.06 21.67 -11.57
CA GLN A 250 -1.82 22.35 -10.29
C GLN A 250 -1.30 21.41 -9.19
N ALA A 251 -1.53 20.11 -9.32
CA ALA A 251 -1.09 19.11 -8.37
C ALA A 251 0.45 19.13 -8.23
N SER A 252 0.96 18.72 -7.08
CA SER A 252 2.39 18.57 -6.85
C SER A 252 2.98 17.50 -7.77
N ARG A 253 4.31 17.55 -7.96
CA ARG A 253 5.03 16.52 -8.73
C ARG A 253 4.80 15.12 -8.14
N GLY A 254 4.75 14.99 -6.81
CA GLY A 254 4.49 13.73 -6.12
C GLY A 254 3.09 13.18 -6.42
N GLU A 255 2.06 14.02 -6.34
CA GLU A 255 0.67 13.63 -6.66
C GLU A 255 0.50 13.20 -8.11
N ARG A 256 1.07 13.98 -9.06
CA ARG A 256 1.06 13.61 -10.48
C ARG A 256 1.75 12.26 -10.73
N MET A 257 2.92 12.06 -10.12
CA MET A 257 3.67 10.82 -10.26
C MET A 257 2.94 9.63 -9.63
N ALA A 258 2.27 9.83 -8.50
CA ALA A 258 1.48 8.80 -7.84
C ALA A 258 0.28 8.37 -8.70
N PHE A 259 -0.37 9.32 -9.37
CA PHE A 259 -1.43 9.00 -10.32
C PHE A 259 -0.89 8.19 -11.51
N ALA A 260 0.19 8.63 -12.15
CA ALA A 260 0.76 7.91 -13.29
C ALA A 260 1.20 6.48 -12.90
N PHE A 261 1.77 6.32 -11.71
CA PHE A 261 2.12 5.03 -11.15
C PHE A 261 0.89 4.14 -10.90
N ALA A 262 -0.17 4.69 -10.31
CA ALA A 262 -1.42 3.98 -10.07
C ALA A 262 -2.09 3.52 -11.37
N GLN A 263 -2.17 4.43 -12.35
CA GLN A 263 -2.68 4.16 -13.69
C GLN A 263 -1.89 3.04 -14.38
N PHE A 264 -0.56 3.12 -14.34
CA PHE A 264 0.32 2.12 -14.95
C PHE A 264 0.11 0.72 -14.37
N LEU A 265 0.02 0.60 -13.04
CA LEU A 265 -0.20 -0.71 -12.39
C LEU A 265 -1.60 -1.27 -12.67
N ALA A 266 -2.63 -0.42 -12.68
CA ALA A 266 -4.00 -0.85 -12.97
C ALA A 266 -4.14 -1.38 -14.41
N GLU A 267 -3.57 -0.67 -15.38
CA GLU A 267 -3.54 -1.12 -16.79
C GLU A 267 -2.74 -2.43 -16.93
N ALA A 268 -1.55 -2.50 -16.32
CA ALA A 268 -0.71 -3.70 -16.39
C ALA A 268 -1.37 -4.94 -15.77
N ALA A 269 -2.24 -4.75 -14.76
CA ALA A 269 -2.94 -5.86 -14.12
C ALA A 269 -4.02 -6.45 -15.03
N LYS A 270 -4.68 -5.62 -15.84
CA LYS A 270 -5.70 -6.05 -16.81
C LYS A 270 -5.11 -6.86 -17.96
N ASP A 271 -3.93 -6.48 -18.43
CA ASP A 271 -3.28 -7.08 -19.59
C ASP A 271 -2.24 -8.14 -19.21
N VAL A 272 -2.30 -8.67 -17.98
CA VAL A 272 -1.31 -9.62 -17.49
C VAL A 272 -1.32 -10.92 -18.30
N LYS A 273 -0.12 -11.39 -18.65
CA LYS A 273 0.11 -12.66 -19.33
C LYS A 273 1.19 -13.46 -18.59
N PRO A 274 1.20 -14.80 -18.71
CA PRO A 274 2.28 -15.61 -18.17
C PRO A 274 3.66 -15.12 -18.62
N GLY A 275 4.62 -15.04 -17.70
CA GLY A 275 5.99 -14.60 -17.98
C GLY A 275 6.17 -13.08 -18.17
N LEU A 276 5.15 -12.26 -17.89
CA LEU A 276 5.27 -10.80 -17.95
C LEU A 276 6.32 -10.28 -16.96
N CYS A 277 7.20 -9.37 -17.42
CA CYS A 277 8.13 -8.62 -16.58
C CYS A 277 7.85 -7.12 -16.68
N LEU A 278 7.40 -6.49 -15.58
CA LEU A 278 7.03 -5.08 -15.54
C LEU A 278 8.23 -4.20 -15.17
N GLY A 279 8.52 -3.16 -15.95
CA GLY A 279 9.64 -2.25 -15.69
C GLY A 279 9.25 -0.99 -14.91
N VAL A 280 9.96 -0.67 -13.83
CA VAL A 280 9.81 0.59 -13.08
C VAL A 280 11.17 1.27 -12.93
N HIS A 281 11.35 2.39 -13.62
CA HIS A 281 12.65 3.00 -13.83
C HIS A 281 12.75 4.41 -13.26
N ASP A 282 13.44 4.55 -12.11
CA ASP A 282 13.75 5.80 -11.40
C ASP A 282 12.55 6.66 -10.96
N VAL A 283 11.33 6.32 -11.37
CA VAL A 283 10.07 7.02 -11.06
C VAL A 283 9.82 7.11 -9.56
N LEU A 284 10.20 6.07 -8.81
CA LEU A 284 10.02 6.04 -7.36
C LEU A 284 10.89 7.08 -6.63
N ALA A 285 11.92 7.62 -7.28
CA ALA A 285 12.73 8.68 -6.69
C ALA A 285 11.99 10.02 -6.55
N ALA A 286 10.83 10.19 -7.21
CA ALA A 286 9.95 11.34 -7.04
C ALA A 286 9.20 11.34 -5.71
N PHE A 287 9.16 10.20 -5.01
CA PHE A 287 8.48 10.03 -3.74
C PHE A 287 9.46 10.22 -2.57
N ASP A 288 8.95 10.62 -1.41
CA ASP A 288 9.70 10.51 -0.16
C ASP A 288 9.87 9.04 0.27
N THR A 289 10.65 8.81 1.33
CA THR A 289 10.97 7.47 1.83
C THR A 289 9.74 6.65 2.20
N LEU A 290 8.72 7.27 2.81
CA LEU A 290 7.51 6.57 3.22
C LEU A 290 6.71 6.10 1.99
N ARG A 291 6.55 6.99 1.01
CA ARG A 291 5.82 6.67 -0.23
C ARG A 291 6.61 5.71 -1.13
N GLN A 292 7.94 5.74 -1.10
CA GLN A 292 8.79 4.72 -1.71
C GLN A 292 8.54 3.32 -1.12
N LEU A 293 8.39 3.21 0.21
CA LEU A 293 8.08 1.93 0.87
C LEU A 293 6.72 1.39 0.42
N VAL A 294 5.71 2.25 0.40
CA VAL A 294 4.35 1.88 -0.02
C VAL A 294 4.32 1.50 -1.51
N ALA A 295 5.07 2.21 -2.36
CA ALA A 295 5.19 1.85 -3.77
C ALA A 295 5.81 0.45 -3.96
N LEU A 296 6.82 0.09 -3.14
CA LEU A 296 7.37 -1.26 -3.15
C LEU A 296 6.39 -2.32 -2.65
N ASP A 297 5.56 -2.00 -1.66
CA ASP A 297 4.46 -2.89 -1.23
C ASP A 297 3.46 -3.10 -2.36
N LEU A 298 3.07 -2.05 -3.08
CA LEU A 298 2.17 -2.13 -4.24
C LEU A 298 2.77 -2.96 -5.38
N LEU A 299 4.07 -2.83 -5.67
CA LEU A 299 4.74 -3.66 -6.68
C LEU A 299 4.81 -5.13 -6.27
N ARG A 300 5.03 -5.41 -4.98
CA ARG A 300 4.98 -6.77 -4.45
C ARG A 300 3.56 -7.32 -4.57
N ASP A 301 2.55 -6.57 -4.14
CA ASP A 301 1.15 -6.97 -4.20
C ASP A 301 0.71 -7.26 -5.64
N PHE A 302 1.16 -6.44 -6.59
CA PHE A 302 0.98 -6.68 -8.02
C PHE A 302 1.62 -8.00 -8.44
N ALA A 303 2.91 -8.20 -8.12
CA ALA A 303 3.65 -9.40 -8.51
C ALA A 303 3.04 -10.68 -7.92
N VAL A 304 2.55 -10.63 -6.67
CA VAL A 304 1.87 -11.75 -6.00
C VAL A 304 0.53 -12.05 -6.66
N ALA A 305 -0.28 -11.03 -6.94
CA ALA A 305 -1.61 -11.22 -7.53
C ALA A 305 -1.53 -11.70 -8.99
N THR A 306 -0.53 -11.23 -9.74
CA THR A 306 -0.42 -11.46 -11.18
C THR A 306 0.54 -12.60 -11.57
N GLY A 307 1.49 -12.93 -10.69
CA GLY A 307 2.63 -13.79 -11.01
C GLY A 307 3.71 -13.11 -11.87
N ALA A 308 3.57 -11.82 -12.19
CA ALA A 308 4.52 -11.09 -13.00
C ALA A 308 5.83 -10.79 -12.25
N SER A 309 6.94 -10.84 -12.96
CA SER A 309 8.23 -10.37 -12.45
C SER A 309 8.32 -8.84 -12.51
N ILE A 310 9.15 -8.26 -11.65
CA ILE A 310 9.39 -6.82 -11.59
C ILE A 310 10.84 -6.53 -11.93
N GLN A 311 11.06 -5.68 -12.93
CA GLN A 311 12.34 -5.05 -13.18
C GLN A 311 12.37 -3.66 -12.54
N LEU A 312 13.31 -3.44 -11.62
CA LEU A 312 13.44 -2.19 -10.88
C LEU A 312 14.79 -1.53 -11.14
N ARG A 313 14.75 -0.28 -11.61
CA ARG A 313 15.93 0.58 -11.75
C ARG A 313 15.83 1.76 -10.79
N SER A 314 16.92 1.99 -10.07
CA SER A 314 17.08 3.14 -9.17
C SER A 314 18.55 3.49 -9.06
N ALA A 315 18.89 4.77 -8.98
CA ALA A 315 20.25 5.21 -8.64
C ALA A 315 20.59 5.01 -7.15
N LYS A 316 19.59 4.88 -6.27
CA LYS A 316 19.78 4.86 -4.80
C LYS A 316 20.02 3.43 -4.29
N GLN A 317 21.21 3.15 -3.74
CA GLN A 317 21.56 1.82 -3.23
C GLN A 317 20.69 1.36 -2.06
N ASP A 318 20.35 2.24 -1.13
CA ASP A 318 19.51 1.87 0.03
C ASP A 318 18.11 1.43 -0.41
N PHE A 319 17.59 2.06 -1.46
CA PHE A 319 16.32 1.69 -2.07
C PHE A 319 16.38 0.30 -2.71
N LYS A 320 17.49 -0.06 -3.37
CA LYS A 320 17.70 -1.40 -3.93
C LYS A 320 17.70 -2.48 -2.84
N ARG A 321 18.44 -2.26 -1.75
CA ARG A 321 18.49 -3.18 -0.60
C ARG A 321 17.11 -3.36 0.04
N LEU A 322 16.34 -2.28 0.11
CA LEU A 322 14.97 -2.30 0.62
C LEU A 322 14.04 -3.13 -0.29
N ALA A 323 14.13 -2.93 -1.61
CA ALA A 323 13.37 -3.70 -2.60
C ALA A 323 13.70 -5.20 -2.55
N GLU A 324 14.99 -5.56 -2.58
CA GLU A 324 15.45 -6.96 -2.42
C GLU A 324 14.83 -7.62 -1.20
N ALA A 325 14.84 -6.92 -0.06
CA ALA A 325 14.32 -7.47 1.18
C ALA A 325 12.79 -7.69 1.17
N LYS A 326 12.02 -6.82 0.50
CA LYS A 326 10.55 -6.99 0.37
C LYS A 326 10.19 -8.15 -0.57
N PHE A 327 10.96 -8.36 -1.63
CA PHE A 327 10.72 -9.43 -2.61
C PHE A 327 11.33 -10.79 -2.23
N ASN A 328 12.38 -10.84 -1.40
CA ASN A 328 12.98 -12.10 -0.94
C ASN A 328 11.99 -13.02 -0.21
N LEU A 329 10.96 -12.45 0.44
CA LEU A 329 9.90 -13.24 1.08
C LEU A 329 9.08 -14.04 0.06
N LEU A 330 8.94 -13.57 -1.18
CA LEU A 330 8.28 -14.32 -2.25
C LEU A 330 9.07 -15.58 -2.64
N LYS A 331 10.39 -15.56 -2.47
CA LYS A 331 11.26 -16.73 -2.73
C LYS A 331 11.17 -17.78 -1.63
N ALA A 332 10.84 -17.38 -0.41
CA ALA A 332 10.80 -18.24 0.77
C ALA A 332 9.48 -19.00 0.94
N LEU A 333 8.47 -18.72 0.13
CA LEU A 333 7.17 -19.40 0.19
C LEU A 333 7.25 -20.78 -0.50
N PRO A 334 6.55 -21.81 0.00
CA PRO A 334 6.38 -23.08 -0.71
C PRO A 334 5.64 -22.85 -2.04
N ALA A 335 5.96 -23.68 -3.05
CA ALA A 335 5.44 -23.55 -4.41
C ALA A 335 3.99 -24.03 -4.48
#